data_AF-A0A9D8LBI9-F1
#
_entry.id   AF-A0A9D8LBI9-F1
#
_cell.length_a   1.000
_cell.length_b   1.000
_cell.length_c   1.000
_cell.angle_alpha   90.00
_cell.angle_beta   90.00
_cell.angle_gamma   90.00
#
_symmetry.space_group_name_H-M   'P 1'
#
loop_
_entity.id
_entity.type
_entity.pdbx_description
1 polymer ?
#
loop_
_entity_poly.entity_id
_entity_poly.type
_entity_poly.pdbx_seq_one_letter_code
_entity_poly.pdbx_strand_id
1 'polypeptide(L)' 'VTRAVLRSSAEVRANAGNKGPDAIHIATALSASCNLFISSDARLRLPSSMTRLDIDAAAVWSPHT' A
#
# COMPACT_ATOMS: atom_id res chain seq x y z
N VAL A 1 6.08 -10.12 10.82
CA VAL A 1 6.88 -9.76 9.63
C VAL A 1 7.89 -10.86 9.36
N THR A 2 8.04 -11.34 8.12
CA THR A 2 8.98 -12.42 7.75
C THR A 2 10.21 -11.87 7.03
N ARG A 3 11.28 -12.68 6.93
CA ARG A 3 12.49 -12.32 6.15
C ARG A 3 12.17 -12.05 4.68
N ALA A 4 11.24 -12.79 4.09
CA ALA A 4 10.81 -12.58 2.71
C ALA A 4 10.17 -11.19 2.54
N VAL A 5 9.29 -10.80 3.45
CA VAL A 5 8.69 -9.46 3.47
C VAL A 5 9.76 -8.38 3.64
N LEU A 6 10.74 -8.56 4.53
CA LEU A 6 11.82 -7.58 4.71
C LEU A 6 12.65 -7.41 3.44
N ARG A 7 12.98 -8.49 2.72
CA ARG A 7 13.68 -8.42 1.44
C ARG A 7 12.85 -7.67 0.40
N SER A 8 11.59 -8.07 0.21
CA SER A 8 10.70 -7.41 -0.74
C SER A 8 10.48 -5.93 -0.40
N SER A 9 10.42 -5.58 0.89
CA SER A 9 10.29 -4.18 1.34
C SER A 9 11.51 -3.33 0.96
N ALA A 10 12.72 -3.92 0.95
CA ALA A 10 13.91 -3.21 0.50
C ALA A 10 13.83 -2.91 -1.00
N GLU A 11 13.32 -3.84 -1.81
CA GLU A 11 13.08 -3.65 -3.25
C GLU A 11 12.01 -2.58 -3.49
N VAL A 12 10.88 -2.63 -2.77
CA VAL A 12 9.83 -1.60 -2.82
C VAL A 12 10.42 -0.23 -2.48
N ARG A 13 11.24 -0.14 -1.43
CA ARG A 13 11.87 1.12 -1.02
C ARG A 13 12.84 1.64 -2.07
N ALA A 14 13.66 0.78 -2.67
CA ALA A 14 14.61 1.16 -3.72
C ALA A 14 13.90 1.74 -4.96
N ASN A 15 12.77 1.16 -5.35
CA ASN A 15 12.06 1.54 -6.57
C ASN A 15 11.05 2.69 -6.38
N ALA A 16 10.39 2.77 -5.22
CA ALA A 16 9.33 3.73 -4.97
C ALA A 16 9.75 4.89 -4.05
N GLY A 17 10.85 4.77 -3.29
CA GLY A 17 11.32 5.80 -2.37
C GLY A 17 10.48 5.95 -1.09
N ASN A 18 9.59 5.01 -0.80
CA ASN A 18 8.80 5.01 0.44
C ASN A 18 9.69 4.86 1.70
N LYS A 19 9.20 5.33 2.85
CA LYS A 19 9.87 5.09 4.12
C LYS A 19 9.83 3.60 4.48
N GLY A 20 10.74 3.16 5.35
CA GLY A 20 10.86 1.75 5.75
C GLY A 20 9.53 1.11 6.17
N PRO A 21 8.77 1.71 7.11
CA PRO A 21 7.48 1.17 7.54
C PRO A 21 6.47 1.03 6.39
N ASP A 22 6.34 2.06 5.54
CA ASP A 22 5.44 2.05 4.38
C ASP A 22 5.82 0.94 3.40
N ALA A 23 7.11 0.77 3.12
CA ALA A 23 7.61 -0.27 2.24
C ALA A 23 7.37 -1.68 2.80
N ILE A 24 7.47 -1.87 4.13
CA ILE A 24 7.13 -3.13 4.79
C ILE A 24 5.63 -3.41 4.67
N HIS A 25 4.78 -2.40 4.83
CA HIS A 25 3.33 -2.57 4.73
C HIS A 25 2.92 -2.94 3.29
N ILE A 26 3.46 -2.23 2.29
CA ILE A 26 3.23 -2.52 0.87
C ILE A 26 3.73 -3.93 0.52
N ALA A 27 4.95 -4.31 0.93
CA ALA A 27 5.49 -5.65 0.68
C ALA A 27 4.65 -6.76 1.34
N THR A 28 4.07 -6.50 2.51
CA THR A 28 3.15 -7.43 3.17
C THR A 28 1.88 -7.59 2.35
N ALA A 29 1.28 -6.50 1.87
CA ALA A 29 0.08 -6.52 1.04
C ALA A 29 0.32 -7.24 -0.31
N LEU A 30 1.47 -7.00 -0.94
CA LEU A 30 1.89 -7.73 -2.15
C LEU A 30 2.05 -9.24 -1.88
N SER A 31 2.66 -9.62 -0.75
CA SER A 31 2.82 -11.02 -0.35
C SER A 31 1.49 -11.72 -0.07
N ALA A 32 0.44 -10.97 0.27
CA ALA A 32 -0.93 -11.45 0.43
C ALA A 32 -1.75 -11.34 -0.86
N SER A 33 -1.12 -10.96 -1.98
CA SER A 33 -1.78 -10.74 -3.28
C SER A 33 -2.91 -9.71 -3.25
N CYS A 34 -2.83 -8.73 -2.34
CA CYS A 34 -3.76 -7.61 -2.32
C CYS A 34 -3.51 -6.69 -3.52
N ASN A 35 -4.59 -6.24 -4.16
CA ASN A 35 -4.58 -5.24 -5.22
C ASN A 35 -5.19 -3.90 -4.76
N LEU A 36 -5.78 -3.86 -3.57
CA LEU A 36 -6.30 -2.66 -2.92
C LEU A 36 -5.50 -2.38 -1.65
N PHE A 37 -5.13 -1.11 -1.45
CA PHE A 37 -4.41 -0.64 -0.28
C PHE A 37 -5.13 0.56 0.33
N ILE A 38 -5.70 0.37 1.51
CA ILE A 38 -6.48 1.40 2.20
C ILE A 38 -5.51 2.31 2.94
N SER A 39 -5.50 3.60 2.60
CA SER A 39 -4.66 4.60 3.25
C SER A 39 -5.11 6.03 2.94
N SER A 40 -5.13 6.89 3.95
CA SER A 40 -5.30 8.35 3.81
C SER A 40 -4.00 9.09 3.46
N ASP A 41 -2.82 8.44 3.48
CA ASP A 41 -1.57 9.10 3.04
C ASP A 41 -1.53 9.17 1.51
N ALA A 42 -1.86 10.34 0.96
CA ALA A 42 -1.82 10.62 -0.47
C ALA A 42 -0.41 10.58 -1.07
N ARG A 43 0.65 10.60 -0.26
CA ARG A 43 2.05 10.56 -0.73
C ARG A 43 2.58 9.13 -0.85
N LEU A 44 1.81 8.13 -0.42
CA LEU A 44 2.22 6.73 -0.51
C LEU A 44 2.38 6.33 -1.97
N ARG A 45 3.57 5.83 -2.33
CA ARG A 45 3.86 5.42 -3.71
C ARG A 45 3.64 3.93 -3.85
N LEU A 46 2.55 3.53 -4.50
CA LEU A 46 2.22 2.13 -4.70
C LEU A 46 2.80 1.59 -6.01
N PRO A 47 3.13 0.29 -6.07
CA PRO A 47 3.37 -0.40 -7.34
C PRO A 47 2.15 -0.28 -8.26
N SER A 48 2.36 -0.35 -9.58
CA SER A 48 1.28 -0.27 -10.58
C SER A 48 0.22 -1.37 -10.46
N SER A 49 0.55 -2.49 -9.80
CA SER A 49 -0.38 -3.58 -9.54
C SER A 49 -1.38 -3.31 -8.40
N MET A 50 -1.27 -2.16 -7.72
CA MET A 50 -2.03 -1.86 -6.51
C MET A 50 -2.67 -0.47 -6.58
N THR A 51 -3.94 -0.40 -6.17
CA THR A 51 -4.72 0.84 -6.12
C THR A 51 -4.85 1.32 -4.69
N ARG A 52 -4.56 2.60 -4.44
CA ARG A 52 -4.82 3.24 -3.14
C ARG A 52 -6.30 3.56 -3.04
N LEU A 53 -6.96 3.06 -2.00
CA LEU A 53 -8.29 3.52 -1.60
C LEU A 53 -8.13 4.54 -0.48
N ASP A 54 -8.64 5.74 -0.74
CA ASP A 54 -8.66 6.80 0.26
C ASP A 54 -9.82 6.60 1.24
N ILE A 55 -9.51 6.54 2.53
CA ILE A 55 -10.49 6.33 3.60
C ILE A 55 -11.48 7.50 3.65
N ASP A 56 -10.97 8.73 3.50
CA ASP A 56 -11.78 9.93 3.66
C ASP A 56 -12.74 10.09 2.47
N ALA A 57 -12.31 9.69 1.27
CA ALA A 57 -13.20 9.64 0.10
C ALA A 57 -14.24 8.52 0.20
N ALA A 58 -13.87 7.37 0.76
CA ALA A 58 -14.79 6.25 0.95
C ALA A 58 -15.88 6.55 2.00
N ALA A 59 -15.57 7.35 3.02
CA ALA A 59 -16.53 7.74 4.05
C ALA A 59 -17.67 8.64 3.53
N VAL A 60 -17.47 9.33 2.39
CA VAL A 60 -18.48 10.19 1.75
C VAL A 60 -19.43 9.39 0.84
N TRP A 61 -19.10 8.13 0.51
CA TRP A 61 -19.93 7.29 -0.35
C TRP A 61 -21.19 6.79 0.38
N SER A 62 -22.37 7.27 -0.03
CA SER A 62 -23.68 6.73 0.35
C SER A 62 -24.30 5.99 -0.84
N PRO A 63 -24.57 4.68 -0.76
CA PRO A 63 -25.07 3.91 -1.90
C PRO A 63 -26.53 4.20 -2.33
N HIS A 64 -27.23 5.16 -1.71
CA HIS A 64 -28.64 5.45 -1.96
C HIS A 64 -28.94 6.96 -2.04
N THR A 65 -28.72 7.54 -3.22
CA THR A 65 -29.43 8.72 -3.77
C THR A 65 -29.48 8.58 -5.28
#